data_AF-A0A7S2XK73-F1
#
_entry.id   AF-A0A7S2XK73-F1
#
_cell.length_a   1.000
_cell.length_b   1.000
_cell.length_c   1.000
_cell.angle_alpha   90.00
_cell.angle_beta   90.00
_cell.angle_gamma   90.00
#
_symmetry.space_group_name_H-M   'P 1'
#
loop_
_entity.id
_entity.type
_entity.pdbx_description
1 polymer ?
#
loop_
_entity_poly.entity_id
_entity_poly.type
_entity_poly.pdbx_seq_one_letter_code
_entity_poly.pdbx_strand_id
1 'polypeptide(L)'
;EQLGDWYRRNKFVVLITIICIPLLGLIFKGDLLSLDAMCAPCIPGTEFGPHPVTCDAPWWAPGPVKQGAFDLMCGNYRVRSHLEWTGGTKSSRLSLTDLGSKDRHILLDKQGASAKLNAHEIVITNKGGKSTEFSSPWNIIPRR
;
A
#
# COMPACT_ATOMS: atom_id res chain seq x y z
N GLU A 1 -45.10 -1.96 -18.94
CA GLU A 1 -45.24 -3.43 -18.75
C GLU A 1 -43.98 -4.22 -19.13
N GLN A 2 -43.26 -3.88 -20.20
CA GLN A 2 -42.04 -4.61 -20.64
C GLN A 2 -40.91 -4.72 -19.59
N LEU A 3 -40.72 -3.73 -18.71
CA LEU A 3 -39.69 -3.77 -17.66
C LEU A 3 -39.97 -4.84 -16.59
N GLY A 4 -41.25 -5.05 -16.27
CA GLY A 4 -41.68 -6.00 -15.25
C GLY A 4 -41.43 -7.45 -15.65
N ASP A 5 -41.62 -7.76 -16.94
CA ASP A 5 -41.40 -9.11 -17.49
C ASP A 5 -39.92 -9.44 -17.68
N TRP A 6 -39.10 -8.44 -18.03
CA TRP A 6 -37.64 -8.61 -18.08
C TRP A 6 -37.07 -8.86 -16.68
N TYR A 7 -37.49 -8.09 -15.68
CA TYR A 7 -37.12 -8.31 -14.28
C TYR A 7 -37.56 -9.69 -13.80
N ARG A 8 -38.77 -10.14 -14.19
CA ARG A 8 -39.32 -11.44 -13.77
C ARG A 8 -38.56 -12.64 -14.34
N ARG A 9 -38.04 -12.54 -15.57
CA ARG A 9 -37.19 -13.59 -16.19
C ARG A 9 -35.75 -13.55 -15.69
N ASN A 10 -35.22 -12.38 -15.33
CA ASN A 10 -33.82 -12.19 -14.94
C ASN A 10 -33.63 -11.94 -13.43
N LYS A 11 -34.58 -12.34 -12.59
CA LYS A 11 -34.53 -12.11 -11.13
C LYS A 11 -33.22 -12.57 -10.49
N PHE A 12 -32.67 -13.70 -10.95
CA PHE A 12 -31.39 -14.22 -10.48
C PHE A 12 -30.22 -13.32 -10.88
N VAL A 13 -30.20 -12.80 -12.09
CA VAL A 13 -29.15 -11.89 -12.57
C VAL A 13 -29.19 -10.59 -11.76
N VAL A 14 -30.38 -10.03 -11.52
CA VAL A 14 -30.51 -8.81 -10.73
C VAL A 14 -30.07 -9.03 -9.27
N LEU A 15 -30.46 -10.16 -8.66
CA LEU A 15 -30.06 -10.49 -7.29
C LEU A 15 -28.53 -10.69 -7.17
N ILE A 16 -27.93 -11.42 -8.12
CA ILE A 16 -26.47 -11.63 -8.20
C ILE A 16 -25.77 -10.28 -8.39
N THR A 17 -26.29 -9.41 -9.24
CA THR A 17 -25.70 -8.09 -9.51
C THR A 17 -25.74 -7.19 -8.28
N ILE A 18 -26.85 -7.19 -7.53
CA ILE A 18 -27.01 -6.41 -6.29
C ILE A 18 -26.12 -6.92 -5.15
N ILE A 19 -25.84 -8.22 -5.09
CA ILE A 19 -24.99 -8.81 -4.03
C ILE A 19 -23.50 -8.72 -4.43
N CYS A 20 -23.16 -9.11 -5.65
CA CYS A 20 -21.77 -9.20 -6.09
C CYS A 20 -21.10 -7.83 -6.29
N ILE A 21 -21.82 -6.79 -6.74
CA ILE A 21 -21.22 -5.45 -6.94
C ILE A 21 -20.74 -4.82 -5.61
N PRO A 22 -21.53 -4.78 -4.52
CA PRO A 22 -21.04 -4.26 -3.25
C PRO A 22 -20.00 -5.18 -2.59
N LEU A 23 -20.08 -6.51 -2.78
CA LEU A 23 -19.03 -7.44 -2.33
C LEU A 23 -17.70 -7.22 -3.07
N LEU A 24 -17.74 -7.00 -4.39
CA LEU A 24 -16.57 -6.61 -5.16
C LEU A 24 -16.03 -5.25 -4.69
N GLY A 25 -16.91 -4.29 -4.40
CA GLY A 25 -16.53 -3.01 -3.80
C GLY A 25 -15.86 -3.14 -2.43
N LEU A 26 -16.29 -4.10 -1.60
CA LEU A 26 -15.66 -4.43 -0.31
C LEU A 26 -14.31 -5.13 -0.47
N ILE A 27 -14.14 -5.98 -1.49
CA ILE A 27 -12.86 -6.64 -1.77
C ILE A 27 -11.80 -5.61 -2.22
N PHE A 28 -12.17 -4.63 -3.05
CA PHE A 28 -11.24 -3.57 -3.47
C PHE A 28 -11.03 -2.48 -2.40
N LYS A 29 -11.99 -2.22 -1.50
CA LYS A 29 -11.85 -1.22 -0.42
C LYS A 29 -11.31 -1.76 0.90
N GLY A 30 -11.42 -3.06 1.14
CA GLY A 30 -10.94 -3.70 2.37
C GLY A 30 -9.43 -3.59 2.54
N ASP A 31 -8.70 -3.50 1.44
CA ASP A 31 -7.24 -3.52 1.43
C ASP A 31 -6.63 -2.26 2.06
N LEU A 32 -7.23 -1.09 1.82
CA LEU A 32 -6.79 0.20 2.39
C LEU A 32 -7.06 0.34 3.90
N LEU A 33 -8.02 -0.41 4.42
CA LEU A 33 -8.40 -0.41 5.83
C LEU A 33 -7.67 -1.50 6.62
N SER A 34 -6.92 -2.37 5.94
CA SER A 34 -6.02 -3.27 6.62
C SER A 34 -5.05 -2.46 7.46
N LEU A 35 -4.69 -2.97 8.64
CA LEU A 35 -3.72 -2.29 9.47
C LEU A 35 -2.45 -2.07 8.65
N ASP A 36 -1.99 -3.06 7.85
CA ASP A 36 -0.82 -3.01 6.94
C ASP A 36 -0.83 -1.77 6.06
N ALA A 37 -1.94 -1.55 5.35
CA ALA A 37 -2.14 -0.37 4.53
C ALA A 37 -2.15 0.92 5.34
N MET A 38 -2.83 0.95 6.50
CA MET A 38 -2.93 2.16 7.33
C MET A 38 -1.58 2.61 7.88
N CYS A 39 -0.66 1.68 8.14
CA CYS A 39 0.68 1.97 8.66
C CYS A 39 1.75 2.04 7.56
N ALA A 40 1.37 1.90 6.29
CA ALA A 40 2.30 1.99 5.17
C ALA A 40 2.84 3.43 5.01
N PRO A 41 4.06 3.58 4.46
CA PRO A 41 4.68 4.89 4.27
C PRO A 41 4.00 5.73 3.17
N CYS A 42 3.59 5.11 2.06
CA CYS A 42 2.81 5.74 1.00
C CYS A 42 1.41 5.14 0.93
N ILE A 43 0.49 5.82 0.23
CA ILE A 43 -0.84 5.27 -0.03
C ILE A 43 -0.73 3.99 -0.88
N PRO A 44 -1.39 2.88 -0.51
CA PRO A 44 -1.41 1.70 -1.36
C PRO A 44 -1.95 2.01 -2.76
N GLY A 45 -1.34 1.39 -3.77
CA GLY A 45 -1.50 1.73 -5.18
C GLY A 45 -0.49 2.76 -5.70
N THR A 46 0.39 3.32 -4.86
CA THR A 46 1.46 4.23 -5.31
C THR A 46 2.41 3.50 -6.25
N GLU A 47 2.59 4.06 -7.45
CA GLU A 47 3.55 3.57 -8.45
C GLU A 47 4.76 4.49 -8.51
N PHE A 48 5.95 3.89 -8.43
CA PHE A 48 7.23 4.57 -8.46
C PHE A 48 7.84 4.40 -9.84
N GLY A 49 7.88 5.50 -10.59
CA GLY A 49 8.37 5.55 -11.97
C GLY A 49 9.68 6.34 -12.10
N PRO A 50 9.80 7.24 -13.08
CA PRO A 50 11.04 7.96 -13.33
C PRO A 50 11.30 9.09 -12.33
N HIS A 51 10.28 9.56 -11.63
CA HIS A 51 10.36 10.71 -10.73
C HIS A 51 10.67 10.28 -9.30
N PRO A 52 11.46 11.06 -8.54
CA PRO A 52 11.68 10.80 -7.13
C PRO A 52 10.37 10.91 -6.35
N VAL A 53 10.21 10.05 -5.34
CA VAL A 53 9.05 10.05 -4.44
C VAL A 53 9.52 9.79 -3.02
N THR A 54 9.02 10.57 -2.08
CA THR A 54 9.28 10.37 -0.65
C THR A 54 7.97 10.34 0.11
N CYS A 55 7.81 9.37 1.02
CA CYS A 55 6.64 9.29 1.88
C CYS A 55 7.03 8.86 3.30
N ASP A 56 6.19 9.21 4.25
CA ASP A 56 6.33 8.83 5.66
C ASP A 56 5.09 8.13 6.16
N ALA A 57 5.28 7.10 6.99
CA ALA A 57 4.17 6.46 7.67
C ALA A 57 3.59 7.38 8.79
N PRO A 58 2.25 7.35 8.98
CA PRO A 58 1.26 6.77 8.09
C PRO A 58 0.96 7.74 6.92
N TRP A 59 0.58 7.21 5.77
CA TRP A 59 0.31 8.01 4.57
C TRP A 59 -0.89 8.95 4.71
N TRP A 60 -1.90 8.58 5.51
CA TRP A 60 -3.18 9.30 5.62
C TRP A 60 -3.15 10.48 6.59
N ALA A 61 -2.18 10.55 7.50
CA ALA A 61 -2.11 11.61 8.48
C ALA A 61 -1.27 12.80 7.95
N PRO A 62 -1.65 14.06 8.24
CA PRO A 62 -0.84 15.21 7.88
C PRO A 62 0.43 15.31 8.73
N GLY A 63 1.48 15.91 8.18
CA GLY A 63 2.85 15.93 8.74
C GLY A 63 2.95 16.21 10.25
N PRO A 64 2.33 17.27 10.79
CA PRO A 64 2.45 17.62 12.21
C PRO A 64 1.92 16.56 13.18
N VAL A 65 1.00 15.69 12.72
CA VAL A 65 0.34 14.69 13.57
C VAL A 65 0.69 13.26 13.16
N LYS A 66 1.53 13.05 12.14
CA LYS A 66 1.90 11.70 11.65
C LYS A 66 2.44 10.80 12.76
N GLN A 67 3.30 11.33 13.63
CA GLN A 67 3.87 10.56 14.74
C GLN A 67 2.78 10.09 15.70
N GLY A 68 1.96 11.01 16.22
CA GLY A 68 0.89 10.66 17.17
C GLY A 68 -0.16 9.72 16.56
N ALA A 69 -0.52 9.94 15.28
CA ALA A 69 -1.40 9.05 14.53
C ALA A 69 -0.79 7.63 14.36
N PHE A 70 0.50 7.55 14.06
CA PHE A 70 1.22 6.27 14.00
C PHE A 70 1.22 5.57 15.35
N ASP A 71 1.59 6.29 16.41
CA ASP A 71 1.71 5.71 17.75
C ASP A 71 0.37 5.17 18.26
N LEU A 72 -0.73 5.88 17.97
CA LEU A 72 -2.08 5.49 18.35
C LEU A 72 -2.57 4.23 17.62
N MET A 73 -2.29 4.09 16.32
CA MET A 73 -2.85 3.01 15.49
C MET A 73 -1.88 1.84 15.30
N CYS A 74 -0.58 2.11 15.22
CA CYS A 74 0.46 1.20 14.71
C CYS A 74 1.60 0.94 15.70
N GLY A 75 1.86 1.86 16.65
CA GLY A 75 3.11 1.94 17.41
C GLY A 75 3.48 0.72 18.27
N ASN A 76 2.51 -0.12 18.62
CA ASN A 76 2.78 -1.34 19.40
C ASN A 76 3.23 -2.54 18.57
N TYR A 77 2.98 -2.51 17.26
CA TYR A 77 3.13 -3.69 16.41
C TYR A 77 4.07 -3.45 15.24
N ARG A 78 4.44 -2.18 14.97
CA ARG A 78 5.11 -1.78 13.74
C ARG A 78 6.10 -0.66 13.92
N VAL A 79 7.02 -0.60 12.97
CA VAL A 79 8.02 0.46 12.84
C VAL A 79 7.49 1.58 11.96
N ARG A 80 7.64 2.82 12.41
CA ARG A 80 7.31 3.99 11.60
C ARG A 80 8.37 4.13 10.53
N SER A 81 7.98 4.06 9.26
CA SER A 81 8.94 4.01 8.16
C SER A 81 8.92 5.25 7.27
N HIS A 82 10.09 5.56 6.71
CA HIS A 82 10.29 6.53 5.63
C HIS A 82 10.64 5.76 4.36
N LEU A 83 9.90 6.00 3.29
CA LEU A 83 10.18 5.45 1.97
C LEU A 83 10.72 6.54 1.07
N GLU A 84 11.87 6.28 0.47
CA GLU A 84 12.50 7.12 -0.54
C GLU A 84 12.70 6.31 -1.83
N TRP A 85 12.22 6.87 -2.93
CA TRP A 85 12.50 6.44 -4.28
C TRP A 85 13.28 7.55 -4.98
N THR A 86 14.50 7.27 -5.43
CA THR A 86 15.37 8.30 -6.00
C THR A 86 14.97 8.73 -7.42
N GLY A 87 14.22 7.87 -8.15
CA GLY A 87 13.92 8.08 -9.57
C GLY A 87 15.18 8.15 -10.45
N GLY A 88 15.02 8.01 -11.76
CA GLY A 88 16.11 8.17 -12.72
C GLY A 88 16.07 7.22 -13.92
N THR A 89 16.67 7.65 -15.02
CA THR A 89 16.78 6.86 -16.26
C THR A 89 17.85 5.77 -16.19
N LYS A 90 18.88 5.97 -15.36
CA LYS A 90 20.04 5.06 -15.27
C LYS A 90 19.92 4.05 -14.13
N SER A 91 19.53 4.49 -12.94
CA SER A 91 19.33 3.63 -11.77
C SER A 91 18.30 4.29 -10.86
N SER A 92 17.24 3.54 -10.53
CA SER A 92 16.30 3.92 -9.49
C SER A 92 16.48 2.98 -8.31
N ARG A 93 16.35 3.54 -7.11
CA ARG A 93 16.54 2.81 -5.85
C ARG A 93 15.37 3.12 -4.94
N LEU A 94 14.82 2.07 -4.33
CA LEU A 94 13.85 2.15 -3.24
C LEU A 94 14.60 1.89 -1.94
N SER A 95 14.53 2.85 -1.02
CA SER A 95 15.00 2.69 0.36
C SER A 95 13.83 2.86 1.31
N LEU A 96 13.69 1.93 2.24
CA LEU A 96 12.74 1.98 3.33
C LEU A 96 13.52 1.96 4.64
N THR A 97 13.30 2.98 5.47
CA THR A 97 14.09 3.23 6.67
C THR A 97 13.18 3.32 7.89
N ASP A 98 13.60 2.74 9.01
CA ASP A 98 12.93 2.88 10.31
C ASP A 98 13.25 4.25 10.94
N LEU A 99 12.22 5.07 11.12
CA LEU A 99 12.30 6.38 11.77
C LEU A 99 12.36 6.31 13.31
N GLY A 100 11.96 5.18 13.90
CA GLY A 100 12.04 4.95 15.35
C GLY A 100 13.43 4.50 15.81
N SER A 101 14.26 4.00 14.91
CA SER A 101 15.63 3.57 15.20
C SER A 101 16.59 4.75 15.24
N LYS A 102 17.43 4.83 16.29
CA LYS A 102 18.48 5.85 16.42
C LYS A 102 19.47 5.84 15.26
N ASP A 103 19.72 4.66 14.71
CA ASP A 103 20.69 4.45 13.63
C ASP A 103 20.04 4.48 12.23
N ARG A 104 18.75 4.83 12.14
CA ARG A 104 17.98 4.79 10.89
C ARG A 104 18.13 3.44 10.17
N HIS A 105 17.81 2.37 10.89
CA HIS A 105 17.91 1.01 10.40
C HIS A 105 17.15 0.84 9.07
N ILE A 106 17.83 0.31 8.06
CA ILE A 106 17.25 0.08 6.72
C ILE A 106 16.43 -1.22 6.75
N LEU A 107 15.14 -1.09 6.46
CA LEU A 107 14.19 -2.21 6.39
C LEU A 107 14.21 -2.88 5.02
N LEU A 108 14.35 -2.09 3.95
CA LEU A 108 14.45 -2.57 2.59
C LEU A 108 15.30 -1.62 1.76
N ASP A 109 16.19 -2.17 0.94
CA ASP A 109 16.99 -1.39 0.02
C ASP A 109 17.27 -2.18 -1.26
N LYS A 110 16.70 -1.71 -2.36
CA LYS A 110 16.67 -2.43 -3.64
C LYS A 110 16.71 -1.48 -4.81
N GLN A 111 17.37 -1.92 -5.88
CA GLN A 111 17.34 -1.24 -7.17
C GLN A 111 16.23 -1.80 -8.05
N GLY A 112 15.61 -0.94 -8.84
CA GLY A 112 14.53 -1.29 -9.76
C GLY A 112 14.44 -0.32 -10.94
N ALA A 113 13.68 -0.70 -11.97
CA ALA A 113 13.23 0.23 -12.99
C ALA A 113 11.96 0.96 -12.53
N SER A 114 11.08 0.22 -11.85
CA SER A 114 9.88 0.74 -11.19
C SER A 114 9.60 -0.04 -9.91
N ALA A 115 8.73 0.50 -9.08
CA ALA A 115 8.18 -0.21 -7.95
C ALA A 115 6.68 0.12 -7.79
N LYS A 116 5.96 -0.70 -7.04
CA LYS A 116 4.58 -0.47 -6.66
C LYS A 116 4.40 -0.85 -5.20
N LEU A 117 3.80 0.04 -4.41
CA LEU A 117 3.42 -0.24 -3.04
C LEU A 117 1.95 -0.66 -3.03
N ASN A 118 1.68 -1.91 -2.67
CA ASN A 118 0.34 -2.42 -2.39
C ASN A 118 0.08 -2.38 -0.87
N ALA A 119 -1.12 -2.76 -0.44
CA ALA A 119 -1.46 -2.73 0.98
C ALA A 119 -0.55 -3.62 1.83
N HIS A 120 -0.14 -4.77 1.28
CA HIS A 120 0.54 -5.85 1.99
C HIS A 120 1.96 -6.15 1.48
N GLU A 121 2.45 -5.37 0.52
CA GLU A 121 3.73 -5.66 -0.13
C GLU A 121 4.28 -4.48 -0.92
N ILE A 122 5.58 -4.57 -1.24
CA ILE A 122 6.22 -3.77 -2.27
C ILE A 122 6.63 -4.71 -3.40
N VAL A 123 6.21 -4.39 -4.62
CA VAL A 123 6.65 -5.07 -5.84
C VAL A 123 7.70 -4.21 -6.52
N ILE A 124 8.88 -4.76 -6.78
CA ILE A 124 9.95 -4.06 -7.49
C ILE A 124 10.21 -4.76 -8.82
N THR A 125 10.10 -4.01 -9.91
CA THR A 125 10.30 -4.53 -11.27
C THR A 125 11.65 -4.07 -11.78
N ASN A 126 12.49 -5.01 -12.21
CA ASN A 126 13.79 -4.71 -12.80
C ASN A 126 13.67 -4.27 -14.27
N LYS A 127 14.78 -3.85 -14.89
CA LYS A 127 14.81 -3.44 -16.31
C LYS A 127 14.45 -4.56 -17.29
N GLY A 128 14.57 -5.82 -16.88
CA GLY A 128 14.17 -6.99 -17.67
C GLY A 128 12.70 -7.37 -17.49
N GLY A 129 11.91 -6.57 -16.78
CA GLY A 129 10.48 -6.83 -16.53
C GLY A 129 10.20 -7.88 -15.46
N LYS A 130 11.22 -8.41 -14.79
CA LYS A 130 11.03 -9.37 -13.69
C LYS A 130 10.69 -8.62 -12.41
N SER A 131 9.56 -9.01 -11.81
CA SER A 131 9.10 -8.50 -10.52
C SER A 131 9.66 -9.32 -9.36
N THR A 132 9.95 -8.65 -8.25
CA THR A 132 10.26 -9.26 -6.95
C THR A 132 9.36 -8.65 -5.90
N GLU A 133 8.71 -9.48 -5.10
CA GLU A 133 7.74 -9.10 -4.08
C GLU A 133 8.38 -9.11 -2.69
N PHE A 134 8.04 -8.11 -1.89
CA PHE A 134 8.49 -7.97 -0.50
C PHE A 134 7.26 -7.75 0.38
N SER A 135 6.86 -8.76 1.15
CA SER A 135 5.69 -8.66 2.02
C SER A 135 5.91 -7.65 3.17
N SER A 136 5.02 -6.66 3.26
CA SER A 136 4.93 -5.58 4.25
C SER A 136 6.23 -5.33 5.06
N PRO A 137 7.29 -4.79 4.45
CA PRO A 137 8.57 -4.57 5.14
C PRO A 137 8.50 -3.57 6.31
N TRP A 138 7.40 -2.81 6.41
CA TRP A 138 7.08 -1.94 7.55
C TRP A 138 6.29 -2.65 8.68
N ASN A 139 5.86 -3.89 8.49
CA ASN A 139 5.13 -4.70 9.48
C ASN A 139 6.09 -5.53 10.34
N ILE A 140 7.18 -4.92 10.80
CA ILE A 140 8.14 -5.55 11.71
C ILE A 140 7.89 -5.02 13.12
N ILE A 141 7.82 -5.92 14.09
CA ILE A 141 7.63 -5.56 15.50
C ILE A 141 8.93 -4.90 16.02
N PRO A 142 8.86 -3.71 16.62
CA PRO A 142 10.04 -3.07 17.22
C PRO A 142 10.66 -3.98 18.28
N ARG A 143 11.96 -4.27 18.16
CA ARG A 143 12.71 -4.90 19.26
C ARG A 143 12.91 -3.84 20.34
N ARG A 144 12.16 -3.91 21.43
CA ARG A 144 12.34 -3.07 22.62
C ARG A 144 13.60 -3.47 23.38
#